data_AF-A0A3D2UN05-F1
#
_entry.id   AF-A0A3D2UN05-F1
#
_cell.length_a   1.000
_cell.length_b   1.000
_cell.length_c   1.000
_cell.angle_alpha   90.00
_cell.angle_beta   90.00
_cell.angle_gamma   90.00
#
_symmetry.space_group_name_H-M   'P 1'
#
loop_
_entity.id
_entity.type
_entity.pdbx_description
1 polymer ?
#
loop_
_entity_poly.entity_id
_entity_poly.type
_entity_poly.pdbx_seq_one_letter_code
_entity_poly.pdbx_strand_id
1 'polypeptide(L)'
;MNYESIIQSFESYFNTKPKFIVRAPGRVNLIGEHTDYNDGFVLPMAIDREVCIALNPRDDETIRLFSLDLKTDSVFNLHSLTPSNSWDAYPQGVANELIKAGYEIKGFDGIITGDVPQGAGLSSSAAVELATTKAF
;
A
#
# COMPACT_ATOMS: atom_id res chain seq x y z
N MET A 1 -10.69 3.21 -10.64
CA MET A 1 -11.14 2.43 -9.47
C MET A 1 -12.57 2.78 -9.00
N ASN A 2 -13.34 1.82 -8.47
CA ASN A 2 -14.66 2.04 -7.85
C ASN A 2 -14.56 1.97 -6.31
N TYR A 3 -14.75 3.12 -5.63
CA TYR A 3 -14.63 3.20 -4.17
C TYR A 3 -15.81 2.59 -3.40
N GLU A 4 -16.99 2.45 -4.01
CA GLU A 4 -18.12 1.80 -3.33
C GLU A 4 -17.83 0.32 -3.07
N SER A 5 -17.16 -0.33 -4.02
CA SER A 5 -16.79 -1.75 -3.90
C SER A 5 -15.84 -1.99 -2.73
N ILE A 6 -14.79 -1.17 -2.57
CA ILE A 6 -13.81 -1.36 -1.48
C ILE A 6 -14.44 -1.06 -0.11
N ILE A 7 -15.34 -0.07 -0.04
CA ILE A 7 -16.11 0.24 1.18
C ILE A 7 -16.99 -0.95 1.56
N GLN A 8 -17.74 -1.51 0.61
CA GLN A 8 -18.60 -2.68 0.86
C GLN A 8 -17.79 -3.91 1.26
N SER A 9 -16.64 -4.16 0.63
CA SER A 9 -15.74 -5.24 1.01
C SER A 9 -15.18 -5.03 2.42
N PHE A 10 -14.80 -3.80 2.78
CA PHE A 10 -14.34 -3.47 4.13
C PHE A 10 -15.46 -3.66 5.17
N GLU A 11 -16.66 -3.16 4.90
CA GLU A 11 -17.84 -3.35 5.75
C GLU A 11 -18.17 -4.83 5.94
N SER A 12 -18.09 -5.63 4.88
CA SER A 12 -18.34 -7.07 4.95
C SER A 12 -17.26 -7.82 5.73
N TYR A 13 -16.00 -7.41 5.62
CA TYR A 13 -14.86 -8.11 6.23
C TYR A 13 -14.68 -7.73 7.71
N PHE A 14 -14.75 -6.44 8.04
CA PHE A 14 -14.51 -5.92 9.40
C PHE A 14 -15.80 -5.60 10.18
N ASN A 15 -16.98 -5.79 9.58
CA ASN A 15 -18.29 -5.49 10.17
C ASN A 15 -18.43 -4.04 10.67
N THR A 16 -17.77 -3.10 9.98
CA THR A 16 -17.80 -1.67 10.28
C THR A 16 -17.37 -0.87 9.04
N LYS A 17 -17.72 0.41 8.98
CA LYS A 17 -17.31 1.28 7.86
C LYS A 17 -15.84 1.67 7.97
N PRO A 18 -15.11 1.81 6.86
CA PRO A 18 -13.77 2.40 6.91
C PRO A 18 -13.88 3.90 7.24
N LYS A 19 -12.98 4.38 8.10
CA LYS A 19 -12.84 5.80 8.45
C LYS A 19 -12.09 6.56 7.38
N PHE A 20 -11.13 5.91 6.72
CA PHE A 20 -10.29 6.52 5.70
C PHE A 20 -10.19 5.62 4.46
N ILE A 21 -9.98 6.28 3.33
CA ILE A 21 -9.50 5.65 2.10
C ILE A 21 -8.29 6.45 1.66
N VAL A 22 -7.15 5.76 1.52
CA VAL A 22 -5.91 6.34 1.01
C VAL A 22 -5.58 5.71 -0.33
N ARG A 23 -4.91 6.49 -1.19
CA ARG A 23 -4.57 6.06 -2.55
C ARG A 23 -3.21 6.55 -3.01
N ALA A 24 -2.58 5.76 -3.86
CA ALA A 24 -1.37 6.14 -4.58
C ALA A 24 -1.44 5.66 -6.04
N PRO A 25 -1.17 6.53 -7.02
CA PRO A 25 -1.19 6.16 -8.42
C PRO A 25 0.03 5.33 -8.79
N GLY A 26 -0.10 4.47 -9.80
CA GLY A 26 1.05 3.99 -10.56
C GLY A 26 1.67 5.14 -11.37
N ARG A 27 2.78 4.86 -12.04
CA ARG A 27 3.43 5.87 -12.89
C ARG A 27 4.07 5.24 -14.12
N VAL A 28 4.06 6.00 -15.21
CA VAL A 28 4.87 5.75 -16.41
C VAL A 28 6.02 6.75 -16.43
N ASN A 29 7.15 6.34 -16.95
CA ASN A 29 8.23 7.26 -17.24
C ASN A 29 8.19 7.60 -18.74
N LEU A 30 8.10 8.89 -19.07
CA LEU A 30 7.99 9.33 -20.46
C LEU A 30 9.35 9.31 -21.16
N ILE A 31 10.40 9.67 -20.42
CA ILE A 31 11.80 9.61 -20.86
C ILE A 31 12.74 9.63 -19.63
N GLY A 32 13.97 9.16 -19.81
CA GLY A 32 15.01 9.13 -18.76
C GLY A 32 15.17 7.77 -18.08
N GLU A 33 14.90 6.66 -18.77
CA GLU A 33 15.12 5.31 -18.24
C GLU A 33 16.58 5.09 -17.81
N HIS A 34 16.79 4.39 -16.70
CA HIS A 34 18.12 4.03 -16.17
C HIS A 34 19.01 5.23 -15.79
N THR A 35 18.43 6.41 -15.61
CA THR A 35 19.18 7.62 -15.23
C THR A 35 19.06 8.00 -13.76
N ASP A 36 18.00 7.55 -13.08
CA ASP A 36 17.66 7.88 -11.70
C ASP A 36 18.74 7.45 -10.69
N TYR A 37 19.31 6.27 -10.87
CA TYR A 37 20.42 5.77 -10.04
C TYR A 37 21.81 6.23 -10.52
N ASN A 38 21.87 7.15 -11.49
CA ASN A 38 23.11 7.74 -12.04
C ASN A 38 23.11 9.28 -11.94
N ASP A 39 22.36 9.86 -11.01
CA ASP A 39 22.22 11.31 -10.84
C ASP A 39 21.73 12.05 -12.11
N GLY A 40 20.97 11.37 -12.97
CA GLY A 40 20.41 11.94 -14.20
C GLY A 40 18.98 12.47 -14.06
N PHE A 41 18.43 13.00 -15.16
CA PHE A 41 17.07 13.54 -15.21
C PHE A 41 16.04 12.51 -15.67
N VAL A 42 14.88 12.51 -15.03
CA VAL A 42 13.70 11.71 -15.37
C VAL A 42 12.49 12.60 -15.68
N LEU A 43 11.56 12.10 -16.50
CA LEU A 43 10.27 12.76 -16.75
C LEU A 43 9.11 11.78 -16.52
N PRO A 44 8.77 11.47 -15.25
CA PRO A 44 7.67 10.58 -14.93
C PRO A 44 6.32 11.30 -14.93
N MET A 45 5.26 10.50 -15.10
CA MET A 45 3.89 10.94 -14.97
C MET A 45 3.07 9.88 -14.22
N ALA A 46 2.30 10.31 -13.22
CA ALA A 46 1.30 9.47 -12.59
C ALA A 46 0.20 9.10 -13.61
N ILE A 47 -0.25 7.85 -13.59
CA ILE A 47 -1.33 7.37 -14.47
C ILE A 47 -2.69 7.39 -13.75
N ASP A 48 -3.76 7.16 -14.49
CA ASP A 48 -5.14 7.07 -14.00
C ASP A 48 -5.47 5.71 -13.33
N ARG A 49 -4.43 4.95 -12.97
CA ARG A 49 -4.50 3.68 -12.25
C ARG A 49 -3.79 3.80 -10.91
N GLU A 50 -4.34 3.15 -9.89
CA GLU A 50 -3.92 3.34 -8.51
C GLU A 50 -4.04 2.08 -7.66
N VAL A 51 -3.42 2.15 -6.48
CA VAL A 51 -3.64 1.24 -5.35
C VAL A 51 -4.35 2.03 -4.27
N CYS A 52 -5.37 1.43 -3.66
CA CYS A 52 -6.14 2.02 -2.58
C CYS A 52 -6.20 1.10 -1.37
N ILE A 53 -6.23 1.74 -0.19
CA ILE A 53 -6.44 1.08 1.09
C ILE A 53 -7.61 1.75 1.80
N ALA A 54 -8.69 1.01 2.04
CA ALA A 54 -9.76 1.42 2.96
C ALA A 54 -9.39 0.93 4.36
N LEU A 55 -9.40 1.79 5.38
CA LEU A 55 -8.85 1.45 6.68
C LEU A 55 -9.52 2.09 7.90
N ASN A 56 -9.31 1.44 9.04
CA ASN A 56 -9.58 1.95 10.38
C ASN A 56 -8.30 1.87 11.23
N PRO A 57 -7.82 2.99 11.80
CA PRO A 57 -6.72 2.96 12.75
C PRO A 57 -7.09 2.15 13.99
N ARG A 58 -6.09 1.48 14.56
CA ARG A 58 -6.17 0.76 15.82
C ARG A 58 -5.33 1.46 16.88
N ASP A 59 -5.65 1.20 18.13
CA ASP A 59 -4.87 1.71 19.27
C ASP A 59 -3.68 0.81 19.61
N ASP A 60 -3.66 -0.43 19.10
CA ASP A 60 -2.55 -1.38 19.21
C ASP A 60 -1.60 -1.30 18.01
N GLU A 61 -0.54 -2.11 18.01
CA GLU A 61 0.46 -2.16 16.93
C GLU A 61 0.22 -3.30 15.94
N THR A 62 -1.02 -3.81 15.85
CA THR A 62 -1.34 -4.90 14.92
C THR A 62 -1.83 -4.34 13.59
N ILE A 63 -1.25 -4.81 12.50
CA ILE A 63 -1.74 -4.56 11.14
C ILE A 63 -2.52 -5.78 10.69
N ARG A 64 -3.76 -5.58 10.24
CA ARG A 64 -4.57 -6.61 9.58
C ARG A 64 -4.95 -6.11 8.20
N LEU A 65 -4.35 -6.68 7.16
CA LEU A 65 -4.61 -6.34 5.78
C LEU A 65 -5.23 -7.52 5.04
N PHE A 66 -6.25 -7.27 4.25
CA PHE A 66 -6.75 -8.24 3.28
C PHE A 66 -6.68 -7.68 1.86
N SER A 67 -6.05 -8.42 0.95
CA SER A 67 -5.97 -8.07 -0.47
C SER A 67 -7.18 -8.61 -1.22
N LEU A 68 -7.98 -7.73 -1.83
CA LEU A 68 -9.12 -8.16 -2.67
C LEU A 68 -8.65 -8.89 -3.93
N ASP A 69 -7.54 -8.43 -4.51
CA ASP A 69 -7.04 -8.92 -5.79
C ASP A 69 -6.44 -10.33 -5.63
N LEU A 70 -5.72 -10.55 -4.52
CA LEU A 70 -5.05 -11.82 -4.21
C LEU A 70 -5.90 -12.74 -3.34
N LYS A 71 -6.99 -12.23 -2.73
CA LYS A 71 -7.86 -12.94 -1.79
C LYS A 71 -7.09 -13.60 -0.64
N THR A 72 -6.13 -12.86 -0.07
CA THR A 72 -5.27 -13.33 1.01
C THR A 72 -5.18 -12.31 2.13
N ASP A 73 -5.08 -12.84 3.34
CA ASP A 73 -4.82 -12.09 4.56
C ASP A 73 -3.32 -11.92 4.81
N SER A 74 -2.98 -10.79 5.42
CA SER A 74 -1.71 -10.57 6.10
C SER A 74 -1.96 -9.93 7.45
N VAL A 75 -1.41 -10.53 8.49
CA VAL A 75 -1.48 -10.03 9.87
C VAL A 75 -0.08 -10.01 10.44
N PHE A 76 0.37 -8.84 10.89
CA PHE A 76 1.68 -8.68 11.49
C PHE A 76 1.67 -7.61 12.59
N ASN A 77 2.64 -7.67 13.49
CA ASN A 77 2.81 -6.71 14.58
C ASN A 77 4.06 -5.85 14.32
N LEU A 78 3.95 -4.54 14.57
CA LEU A 78 5.01 -3.58 14.27
C LEU A 78 6.29 -3.79 15.10
N HIS A 79 6.22 -4.48 16.25
CA HIS A 79 7.40 -4.81 17.07
C HIS A 79 8.10 -6.11 16.66
N SER A 80 7.47 -6.93 15.81
CA SER A 80 7.99 -8.25 15.44
C SER A 80 7.91 -8.47 13.93
N LEU A 81 8.29 -7.45 13.15
CA LEU A 81 8.35 -7.52 11.70
C LEU A 81 9.38 -8.58 11.26
N THR A 82 8.97 -9.48 10.37
CA THR A 82 9.83 -10.51 9.81
C THR A 82 9.80 -10.43 8.29
N PRO A 83 10.94 -10.59 7.59
CA PRO A 83 10.94 -10.59 6.13
C PRO A 83 9.90 -11.56 5.55
N SER A 84 9.07 -11.06 4.63
CA SER A 84 8.10 -11.86 3.89
C SER A 84 8.56 -12.02 2.45
N ASN A 85 8.21 -13.15 1.83
CA ASN A 85 8.36 -13.39 0.39
C ASN A 85 7.03 -13.24 -0.36
N SER A 86 5.99 -12.73 0.31
CA SER A 86 4.66 -12.48 -0.25
C SER A 86 4.44 -10.97 -0.47
N TRP A 87 3.26 -10.60 -0.97
CA TRP A 87 2.90 -9.21 -1.26
C TRP A 87 2.94 -8.29 -0.04
N ASP A 88 2.80 -8.86 1.16
CA ASP A 88 2.87 -8.12 2.42
C ASP A 88 4.30 -7.72 2.82
N ALA A 89 5.31 -8.17 2.07
CA ALA A 89 6.67 -7.65 2.19
C ALA A 89 6.74 -6.14 1.96
N TYR A 90 5.92 -5.58 1.06
CA TYR A 90 5.84 -4.14 0.80
C TYR A 90 5.35 -3.37 2.03
N PRO A 91 4.14 -3.64 2.59
CA PRO A 91 3.68 -2.91 3.76
C PRO A 91 4.54 -3.14 5.01
N GLN A 92 5.09 -4.34 5.20
CA GLN A 92 6.04 -4.59 6.29
C GLN A 92 7.35 -3.81 6.11
N GLY A 93 7.86 -3.71 4.87
CA GLY A 93 9.03 -2.91 4.55
C GLY A 93 8.82 -1.43 4.85
N VAL A 94 7.68 -0.87 4.44
CA VAL A 94 7.31 0.52 4.76
C VAL A 94 7.26 0.75 6.27
N ALA A 95 6.58 -0.13 7.02
CA ALA A 95 6.52 -0.03 8.47
C ALA A 95 7.92 -0.05 9.10
N ASN A 96 8.77 -0.97 8.66
CA ASN A 96 10.15 -1.10 9.14
C ASN A 96 10.99 0.16 8.87
N GLU A 97 10.90 0.75 7.67
CA GLU A 97 11.65 1.96 7.34
C GLU A 97 11.13 3.20 8.07
N LEU A 98 9.80 3.31 8.29
CA LEU A 98 9.23 4.39 9.12
C LEU A 98 9.71 4.29 10.58
N ILE A 99 9.71 3.09 11.16
CA ILE A 99 10.21 2.85 12.52
C ILE A 99 11.70 3.19 12.61
N LYS A 100 12.53 2.74 11.66
CA LYS A 100 13.96 3.08 11.61
C LYS A 100 14.22 4.59 11.49
N ALA A 101 13.34 5.30 10.79
CA ALA A 101 13.40 6.75 10.67
C ALA A 101 12.92 7.50 11.94
N GLY A 102 12.44 6.78 12.96
CA GLY A 102 12.04 7.33 14.26
C GLY A 102 10.58 7.77 14.34
N TYR A 103 9.73 7.36 13.40
CA TYR A 103 8.30 7.64 13.46
C TYR A 103 7.59 6.67 14.41
N GLU A 104 6.74 7.21 15.28
CA GLU A 104 5.79 6.41 16.06
C GLU A 104 4.55 6.12 15.19
N ILE A 105 4.41 4.87 14.76
CA ILE A 105 3.29 4.40 13.95
C ILE A 105 2.41 3.40 14.73
N LYS A 106 1.13 3.35 14.41
CA LYS A 106 0.15 2.46 15.03
C LYS A 106 -0.40 1.43 14.04
N GLY A 107 -1.08 0.42 14.59
CA GLY A 107 -1.81 -0.59 13.85
C GLY A 107 -3.01 -0.04 13.09
N PHE A 108 -3.48 -0.79 12.11
CA PHE A 108 -4.73 -0.53 11.41
C PHE A 108 -5.33 -1.81 10.82
N ASP A 109 -6.65 -1.80 10.68
CA ASP A 109 -7.40 -2.77 9.89
C ASP A 109 -7.58 -2.20 8.48
N GLY A 110 -7.28 -2.95 7.43
CA GLY A 110 -7.29 -2.45 6.07
C GLY A 110 -7.69 -3.47 5.00
N ILE A 111 -8.35 -2.98 3.96
CA ILE A 111 -8.59 -3.70 2.70
C ILE A 111 -7.78 -3.00 1.61
N ILE A 112 -6.96 -3.76 0.87
CA ILE A 112 -6.14 -3.25 -0.23
C ILE A 112 -6.61 -3.82 -1.59
N THR A 113 -6.64 -2.97 -2.62
CA THR A 113 -6.91 -3.35 -4.02
C THR A 113 -6.26 -2.35 -4.97
N GLY A 114 -6.00 -2.75 -6.21
CA GLY A 114 -5.40 -1.90 -7.24
C GLY A 114 -5.87 -2.20 -8.66
N ASP A 115 -5.89 -1.18 -9.52
CA ASP A 115 -6.11 -1.32 -10.97
C ASP A 115 -4.86 -0.99 -11.80
N VAL A 116 -3.69 -0.85 -11.14
CA VAL A 116 -2.37 -0.78 -11.77
C VAL A 116 -1.99 -2.16 -12.31
N PRO A 117 -1.75 -2.33 -13.62
CA PRO A 117 -1.37 -3.61 -14.20
C PRO A 117 -0.07 -4.16 -13.57
N GLN A 118 -0.14 -5.36 -13.01
CA GLN A 118 1.02 -6.04 -12.43
C GLN A 118 2.02 -6.46 -13.52
N GLY A 119 3.32 -6.29 -13.24
CA GLY A 119 4.38 -6.69 -14.17
C GLY A 119 4.55 -5.82 -15.42
N ALA A 120 3.74 -4.77 -15.60
CA ALA A 120 3.77 -3.91 -16.78
C ALA A 120 4.82 -2.78 -16.73
N GLY A 121 5.71 -2.76 -15.73
CA GLY A 121 6.65 -1.65 -15.53
C GLY A 121 6.01 -0.34 -15.03
N LEU A 122 4.74 -0.39 -14.62
CA LEU A 122 3.93 0.78 -14.21
C LEU A 122 4.02 1.10 -12.70
N SER A 123 5.04 0.57 -12.02
CA SER A 123 5.31 0.79 -10.59
C SER A 123 4.15 0.42 -9.64
N SER A 124 3.59 -0.77 -9.82
CA SER A 124 2.59 -1.30 -8.89
C SER A 124 3.14 -1.44 -7.46
N SER A 125 4.40 -1.83 -7.29
CA SER A 125 5.06 -1.91 -5.97
C SER A 125 5.14 -0.55 -5.28
N ALA A 126 5.64 0.47 -5.97
CA ALA A 126 5.74 1.83 -5.41
C ALA A 126 4.37 2.42 -5.06
N ALA A 127 3.32 2.07 -5.82
CA ALA A 127 1.96 2.45 -5.48
C ALA A 127 1.47 1.77 -4.19
N VAL A 128 1.76 0.48 -3.99
CA VAL A 128 1.48 -0.22 -2.71
C VAL A 128 2.24 0.42 -1.56
N GLU A 129 3.54 0.68 -1.73
CA GLU A 129 4.39 1.29 -0.71
C GLU A 129 3.86 2.67 -0.31
N LEU A 130 3.61 3.57 -1.27
CA LEU A 130 3.09 4.91 -1.00
C LEU A 130 1.66 4.91 -0.43
N ALA A 131 0.80 4.00 -0.86
CA ALA A 131 -0.53 3.85 -0.26
C ALA A 131 -0.42 3.38 1.20
N THR A 132 0.50 2.47 1.49
CA THR A 132 0.79 2.01 2.86
C THR A 132 1.38 3.14 3.70
N THR A 133 2.32 3.92 3.18
CA THR A 133 2.89 5.06 3.90
C THR A 133 1.83 6.09 4.27
N LYS A 134 0.82 6.31 3.40
CA LYS A 134 -0.32 7.18 3.72
C LYS A 134 -1.31 6.58 4.71
N ALA A 135 -1.31 5.26 4.87
CA ALA A 135 -2.19 4.55 5.80
C ALA A 135 -1.70 4.67 7.25
N PHE A 136 -0.38 4.76 7.44
CA PHE A 136 0.27 5.10 8.71
C PHE A 136 0.12 6.60 9.02
#